data_AF-X5PQK2-F1
#
_entry.id   AF-X5PQK2-F1
#
_cell.length_a   1.000
_cell.length_b   1.000
_cell.length_c   1.000
_cell.angle_alpha   90.00
_cell.angle_beta   90.00
_cell.angle_gamma   90.00
#
_symmetry.space_group_name_H-M   'P 1'
#
loop_
_entity.id
_entity.type
_entity.pdbx_description
1 polymer ?
#
loop_
_entity_poly.entity_id
_entity_poly.type
_entity_poly.pdbx_seq_one_letter_code
_entity_poly.pdbx_strand_id
1 'polypeptide(L)'
;MARRKILKAQDRQELFDIPADEDSLIRHYSLSAADRLEIGLRRREHNKLGFAVQLCVMRHPGRVLAAGEIPPRAMLKYVADQIGADPTVFTTYARREETRRDHIARLMICLGVRSATAQDRRAALLSAIEAAAMSDSGASIVNAIVATLRERGTLLPAAEIIERMGLAARAIARRHAEGALIEGLAPEKLQALDKLLEVDAAIGQTRFHWLRSAPEAPAASKNLVGLTERIAFLRTLGIDPGLRARVASGRWDQMVREGNATPAWLANDFNASRRHALIVAQIIKLGEKLTDDAVTMFIKLIGRLFSQAHSRKKRRHMDHRTDTSKALRLFLDTISALQSANDRSGRT
;
A
#
# COMPACT_ATOMS: atom_id res chain seq x y z
N MET A 1 -4.80 1.65 -25.97
CA MET A 1 -4.77 1.38 -24.51
C MET A 1 -4.29 2.63 -23.79
N ALA A 2 -5.07 3.19 -22.87
CA ALA A 2 -4.66 4.36 -22.09
C ALA A 2 -3.37 4.03 -21.31
N ARG A 3 -2.33 4.86 -21.42
CA ARG A 3 -1.08 4.70 -20.64
C ARG A 3 -1.44 4.76 -19.16
N ARG A 4 -1.21 3.66 -18.44
CA ARG A 4 -1.47 3.56 -17.00
C ARG A 4 -0.59 4.58 -16.28
N LYS A 5 -1.17 5.65 -15.75
CA LYS A 5 -0.42 6.70 -15.04
C LYS A 5 -0.01 6.21 -13.66
N ILE A 6 1.23 6.51 -13.28
CA ILE A 6 1.77 6.10 -11.98
C ILE A 6 1.33 7.04 -10.85
N LEU A 7 1.13 8.31 -11.18
CA LEU A 7 0.71 9.39 -10.29
C LEU A 7 -0.79 9.64 -10.40
N LYS A 8 -1.38 10.12 -9.29
CA LYS A 8 -2.68 10.77 -9.35
C LYS A 8 -2.53 12.13 -10.04
N ALA A 9 -3.64 12.69 -10.52
CA ALA A 9 -3.62 13.99 -11.20
C ALA A 9 -3.03 15.09 -10.31
N GLN A 10 -3.42 15.13 -9.04
CA GLN A 10 -2.91 16.10 -8.07
C GLN A 10 -1.40 15.98 -7.84
N ASP A 11 -0.89 14.77 -7.54
CA ASP A 11 0.56 14.56 -7.36
C ASP A 11 1.37 14.99 -8.60
N ARG A 12 0.81 14.78 -9.80
CA ARG A 12 1.44 15.18 -11.06
C ARG A 12 1.49 16.71 -11.21
N GLN A 13 0.43 17.41 -10.81
CA GLN A 13 0.37 18.87 -10.83
C GLN A 13 1.38 19.46 -9.85
N GLU A 14 1.40 18.97 -8.60
CA GLU A 14 2.33 19.45 -7.57
C GLU A 14 3.81 19.28 -7.96
N LEU A 15 4.14 18.26 -8.76
CA LEU A 15 5.53 17.97 -9.15
C LEU A 15 6.01 18.68 -10.42
N PHE A 16 5.12 18.89 -11.40
CA PHE A 16 5.55 19.28 -12.75
C PHE A 16 4.88 20.55 -13.30
N ASP A 17 3.81 21.02 -12.67
CA ASP A 17 3.10 22.21 -13.15
C ASP A 17 3.79 23.49 -12.64
N ILE A 18 3.51 24.58 -13.35
CA ILE A 18 3.99 25.91 -13.00
C ILE A 18 3.04 26.43 -11.90
N PRO A 19 3.55 26.83 -10.71
CA PRO A 19 2.71 27.39 -9.66
C PRO A 19 1.98 28.64 -10.13
N ALA A 20 0.78 28.82 -9.59
CA ALA A 20 -0.07 29.98 -9.85
C ALA A 20 -0.48 30.72 -8.57
N ASP A 21 -0.28 30.11 -7.40
CA ASP A 21 -0.50 30.73 -6.10
C ASP A 21 0.64 31.69 -5.74
N GLU A 22 0.28 32.76 -5.05
CA GLU A 22 1.19 33.85 -4.72
C GLU A 22 2.40 33.39 -3.88
N ASP A 23 2.17 32.54 -2.87
CA ASP A 23 3.23 32.04 -1.99
C ASP A 23 4.31 31.26 -2.76
N SER A 24 3.90 30.37 -3.66
CA SER A 24 4.83 29.59 -4.48
C SER A 24 5.55 30.47 -5.51
N LEU A 25 4.87 31.46 -6.09
CA LEU A 25 5.48 32.45 -6.99
C LEU A 25 6.56 33.26 -6.25
N ILE A 26 6.27 33.75 -5.05
CA ILE A 26 7.25 34.47 -4.21
C ILE A 26 8.44 33.58 -3.89
N ARG A 27 8.19 32.35 -3.43
CA ARG A 27 9.23 31.40 -3.03
C ARG A 27 10.16 31.01 -4.17
N HIS A 28 9.61 30.77 -5.36
CA HIS A 28 10.37 30.14 -6.44
C HIS A 28 10.75 31.09 -7.57
N TYR A 29 9.97 32.14 -7.83
CA TYR A 29 10.08 33.00 -9.03
C TYR A 29 10.51 34.44 -8.74
N SER A 30 10.98 34.72 -7.53
CA SER A 30 11.67 35.98 -7.23
C SER A 30 13.01 36.06 -7.97
N LEU A 31 13.20 37.12 -8.76
CA LEU A 31 14.39 37.37 -9.58
C LEU A 31 15.42 38.19 -8.80
N SER A 32 16.62 37.64 -8.66
CA SER A 32 17.76 38.32 -8.07
C SER A 32 18.29 39.44 -8.96
N ALA A 33 19.18 40.28 -8.44
CA ALA A 33 19.86 41.31 -9.23
C ALA A 33 20.66 40.70 -10.40
N ALA A 34 21.33 39.56 -10.17
CA ALA A 34 22.07 38.84 -11.21
C ALA A 34 21.13 38.31 -12.31
N ASP A 35 19.96 37.79 -11.94
CA ASP A 35 18.96 37.33 -12.90
C ASP A 35 18.52 38.49 -13.81
N ARG A 36 18.22 39.65 -13.22
CA ARG A 36 17.80 40.85 -13.96
C ARG A 36 18.87 41.36 -14.94
N LEU A 37 20.15 41.28 -14.55
CA LEU A 37 21.26 41.61 -15.45
C LEU A 37 21.31 40.67 -16.66
N GLU A 38 21.25 39.36 -16.45
CA GLU A 38 21.23 38.38 -17.55
C GLU A 38 20.01 38.53 -18.46
N ILE A 39 18.83 38.81 -17.88
CA ILE A 39 17.60 39.11 -18.63
C ILE A 39 17.78 40.38 -19.49
N GLY A 40 18.40 41.43 -18.93
CA GLY A 40 18.64 42.70 -19.60
C GLY A 40 19.50 42.60 -20.86
N LEU A 41 20.33 41.56 -20.98
CA LEU A 41 21.14 41.29 -22.17
C LEU A 41 20.29 40.87 -23.39
N ARG A 42 19.01 40.50 -23.20
CA ARG A 42 18.13 40.07 -24.28
C ARG A 42 17.55 41.28 -25.02
N ARG A 43 17.59 41.23 -26.35
CA ARG A 43 16.97 42.26 -27.21
C ARG A 43 15.47 42.03 -27.33
N ARG A 44 14.68 43.12 -27.23
CA ARG A 44 13.21 43.17 -27.31
C ARG A 44 12.51 42.61 -26.06
N GLU A 45 11.41 43.26 -25.68
CA GLU A 45 10.65 42.95 -24.45
C GLU A 45 10.15 41.49 -24.39
N HIS A 46 9.64 40.95 -25.50
CA HIS A 46 9.20 39.54 -25.54
C HIS A 46 10.30 38.52 -25.29
N ASN A 47 11.55 38.80 -25.67
CA ASN A 47 12.66 37.91 -25.38
C ASN A 47 13.15 38.07 -23.95
N LYS A 48 13.11 39.28 -23.37
CA LYS A 48 13.41 39.50 -21.95
C LYS A 48 12.42 38.73 -21.07
N LEU A 49 11.12 38.93 -21.30
CA LEU A 49 10.07 38.23 -20.56
C LEU A 49 10.14 36.71 -20.78
N GLY A 50 10.33 36.27 -22.03
CA GLY A 50 10.44 34.83 -22.33
C GLY A 50 11.66 34.16 -21.71
N PHE A 51 12.80 34.84 -21.66
CA PHE A 51 14.00 34.37 -20.97
C PHE A 51 13.78 34.30 -19.45
N ALA A 52 13.16 35.33 -18.85
CA ALA A 52 12.82 35.35 -17.43
C ALA A 52 11.85 34.22 -17.06
N VAL A 53 10.83 33.98 -17.88
CA VAL A 53 9.89 32.87 -17.69
C VAL A 53 10.60 31.52 -17.74
N GLN A 54 11.47 31.30 -18.73
CA GLN A 54 12.24 30.06 -18.82
C GLN A 54 13.17 29.87 -17.62
N LEU A 55 13.84 30.92 -17.18
CA LEU A 55 14.69 30.91 -15.98
C LEU A 55 13.89 30.42 -14.77
N CYS A 56 12.70 30.97 -14.55
CA CYS A 56 11.79 30.57 -13.47
C CYS A 56 11.41 29.09 -13.57
N VAL A 57 10.94 28.62 -14.73
CA VAL A 57 10.49 27.22 -14.93
C VAL A 57 11.66 26.22 -14.79
N MET A 58 12.85 26.60 -15.22
CA MET A 58 14.08 25.80 -15.08
C MET A 58 14.61 25.78 -13.64
N ARG A 59 14.32 26.80 -12.83
CA ARG A 59 14.60 26.81 -11.39
C ARG A 59 13.59 25.97 -10.61
N HIS A 60 12.31 26.12 -10.95
CA HIS A 60 11.21 25.33 -10.40
C HIS A 60 10.04 25.26 -11.40
N PRO A 61 9.51 24.08 -11.75
CA PRO A 61 9.74 22.78 -11.12
C PRO A 61 11.05 22.09 -11.51
N GLY A 62 11.88 22.72 -12.36
CA GLY A 62 13.19 22.19 -12.74
C GLY A 62 13.20 21.56 -14.13
N ARG A 63 12.37 22.06 -15.05
CA ARG A 63 12.23 21.54 -16.42
C ARG A 63 12.31 22.67 -17.44
N VAL A 64 12.38 22.31 -18.71
CA VAL A 64 12.28 23.27 -19.80
C VAL A 64 10.80 23.60 -20.06
N LEU A 65 10.51 24.87 -20.36
CA LEU A 65 9.20 25.28 -20.88
C LEU A 65 8.99 24.70 -22.30
N ALA A 66 7.96 23.89 -22.48
CA ALA A 66 7.68 23.22 -23.74
C ALA A 66 7.32 24.22 -24.85
N ALA A 67 7.53 23.82 -26.11
CA ALA A 67 7.18 24.67 -27.24
C ALA A 67 5.66 24.90 -27.27
N GLY A 68 5.23 26.16 -27.31
CA GLY A 68 3.82 26.52 -27.26
C GLY A 68 3.14 26.34 -25.90
N GLU A 69 3.88 25.98 -24.85
CA GLU A 69 3.32 25.96 -23.49
C GLU A 69 3.04 27.38 -23.02
N ILE A 70 1.81 27.61 -22.56
CA ILE A 70 1.37 28.91 -22.06
C ILE A 70 1.41 28.86 -20.52
N PRO A 71 2.30 29.62 -19.87
CA PRO A 71 2.33 29.70 -18.41
C PRO A 71 1.05 30.32 -17.84
N PRO A 72 0.71 30.03 -16.57
CA PRO A 72 -0.41 30.67 -15.89
C PRO A 72 -0.31 32.20 -15.93
N ARG A 73 -1.45 32.88 -16.08
CA ARG A 73 -1.50 34.35 -16.15
C ARG A 73 -0.91 35.01 -14.89
N ALA A 74 -1.13 34.41 -13.72
CA ALA A 74 -0.56 34.88 -12.45
C ALA A 74 0.98 34.87 -12.49
N MET A 75 1.58 33.79 -13.00
CA MET A 75 3.02 33.67 -13.18
C MET A 75 3.57 34.71 -14.16
N LEU A 76 2.93 34.86 -15.33
CA LEU A 76 3.35 35.85 -16.34
C LEU A 76 3.32 37.27 -15.78
N LYS A 77 2.24 37.63 -15.07
CA LYS A 77 2.12 38.94 -14.41
C LYS A 77 3.22 39.14 -13.38
N TYR A 78 3.41 38.17 -12.49
CA TYR A 78 4.40 38.23 -11.42
C TYR A 78 5.83 38.41 -11.94
N VAL A 79 6.23 37.68 -12.99
CA VAL A 79 7.57 37.81 -13.58
C VAL A 79 7.72 39.12 -14.36
N ALA A 80 6.69 39.54 -15.11
CA ALA A 80 6.72 40.77 -15.89
C ALA A 80 6.83 42.02 -15.00
N ASP A 81 6.09 42.06 -13.89
CA ASP A 81 6.11 43.17 -12.92
C ASP A 81 7.53 43.36 -12.33
N GLN A 82 8.30 42.28 -12.13
CA GLN A 82 9.68 42.34 -11.62
C GLN A 82 10.68 42.94 -12.61
N ILE A 83 10.41 42.89 -13.92
CA ILE A 83 11.31 43.41 -14.97
C ILE A 83 10.74 44.64 -15.70
N GLY A 84 9.56 45.11 -15.30
CA GLY A 84 8.88 46.26 -15.91
C GLY A 84 8.35 46.00 -17.32
N ALA A 85 8.00 44.75 -17.65
CA ALA A 85 7.46 44.38 -18.97
C ALA A 85 5.93 44.25 -18.95
N ASP A 86 5.29 44.37 -20.12
CA ASP A 86 3.88 44.02 -20.28
C ASP A 86 3.73 42.49 -20.43
N PRO A 87 2.95 41.77 -19.59
CA PRO A 87 2.74 40.33 -19.71
C PRO A 87 2.25 39.86 -21.10
N THR A 88 1.52 40.70 -21.84
CA THR A 88 0.93 40.33 -23.13
C THR A 88 1.98 40.08 -24.22
N VAL A 89 3.18 40.66 -24.08
CA VAL A 89 4.28 40.51 -25.04
C VAL A 89 4.79 39.07 -25.12
N PHE A 90 4.54 38.25 -24.09
CA PHE A 90 4.89 36.82 -24.09
C PHE A 90 4.23 36.06 -25.25
N THR A 91 3.06 36.49 -25.74
CA THR A 91 2.38 35.86 -26.90
C THR A 91 3.21 35.88 -28.18
N THR A 92 4.21 36.76 -28.26
CA THR A 92 5.13 36.87 -29.39
C THR A 92 6.48 36.19 -29.14
N TYR A 93 6.70 35.67 -27.93
CA TYR A 93 7.93 34.99 -27.55
C TYR A 93 8.11 33.68 -28.33
N ALA A 94 9.35 33.38 -28.69
CA ALA A 94 9.77 32.10 -29.26
C ALA A 94 9.00 31.63 -30.51
N ARG A 95 8.45 32.55 -31.32
CA ARG A 95 7.93 32.23 -32.67
C ARG A 95 8.97 31.53 -33.55
N ARG A 96 10.26 31.79 -33.32
CA ARG A 96 11.39 31.04 -33.88
C ARG A 96 11.93 30.08 -32.83
N GLU A 97 11.99 28.79 -33.16
CA GLU A 97 12.49 27.77 -32.23
C GLU A 97 13.95 28.00 -31.83
N GLU A 98 14.76 28.58 -32.71
CA GLU A 98 16.19 28.83 -32.49
C GLU A 98 16.43 29.74 -31.27
N THR A 99 15.71 30.86 -31.18
CA THR A 99 15.79 31.78 -30.03
C THR A 99 15.46 31.07 -28.72
N ARG A 100 14.48 30.15 -28.74
CA ARG A 100 14.11 29.36 -27.56
C ARG A 100 15.24 28.43 -27.14
N ARG A 101 15.89 27.76 -28.10
CA ARG A 101 17.01 26.83 -27.85
C ARG A 101 18.24 27.57 -27.32
N ASP A 102 18.55 28.73 -27.87
CA ASP A 102 19.66 29.57 -27.41
C ASP A 102 19.45 30.04 -25.96
N HIS A 103 18.22 30.44 -25.63
CA HIS A 103 17.86 30.82 -24.26
C HIS A 103 18.02 29.65 -23.30
N ILE A 104 17.53 28.46 -23.65
CA ILE A 104 17.71 27.25 -22.84
C ILE A 104 19.19 26.95 -22.63
N ALA A 105 20.01 26.98 -23.69
CA ALA A 105 21.44 26.71 -23.61
C ALA A 105 22.16 27.71 -22.69
N ARG A 106 21.83 29.02 -22.80
CA ARG A 106 22.39 30.04 -21.91
C ARG A 106 21.96 29.82 -20.45
N LEU A 107 20.69 29.53 -20.23
CA LEU A 107 20.14 29.31 -18.88
C LEU A 107 20.71 28.07 -18.20
N MET A 108 21.02 27.01 -18.97
CA MET A 108 21.72 25.83 -18.46
C MET A 108 23.08 26.20 -17.88
N ILE A 109 23.83 27.09 -18.55
CA ILE A 109 25.12 27.60 -18.05
C ILE A 109 24.90 28.46 -16.79
N CYS A 110 23.98 29.42 -16.84
CA CYS A 110 23.72 30.33 -15.70
C CYS A 110 23.28 29.59 -14.42
N LEU A 111 22.46 28.54 -14.57
CA LEU A 111 21.95 27.75 -13.45
C LEU A 111 22.87 26.59 -13.05
N GLY A 112 23.93 26.32 -13.80
CA GLY A 112 24.80 25.16 -13.56
C GLY A 112 24.09 23.81 -13.73
N VAL A 113 23.06 23.77 -14.59
CA VAL A 113 22.27 22.55 -14.85
C VAL A 113 22.46 22.05 -16.27
N ARG A 114 22.24 20.75 -16.46
CA ARG A 114 22.38 20.10 -17.78
C ARG A 114 21.17 19.21 -18.11
N SER A 115 21.05 18.80 -19.37
CA SER A 115 20.03 17.81 -19.75
C SER A 115 20.38 16.44 -19.16
N ALA A 116 19.36 15.70 -18.74
CA ALA A 116 19.55 14.35 -18.20
C ALA A 116 20.14 13.40 -19.25
N THR A 117 21.28 12.78 -18.93
CA THR A 117 21.94 11.77 -19.76
C THR A 117 21.35 10.38 -19.52
N ALA A 118 21.79 9.38 -20.30
CA ALA A 118 21.44 7.99 -20.03
C ALA A 118 21.91 7.52 -18.65
N GLN A 119 23.08 7.98 -18.20
CA GLN A 119 23.62 7.63 -16.88
C GLN A 119 22.78 8.23 -15.74
N ASP A 120 22.31 9.47 -15.89
CA ASP A 120 21.43 10.07 -14.87
C ASP A 120 20.08 9.38 -14.81
N ARG A 121 19.50 9.03 -15.96
CA ARG A 121 18.27 8.24 -16.01
C ARG A 121 18.46 6.86 -15.39
N ARG A 122 19.62 6.22 -15.58
CA ARG A 122 19.96 4.95 -14.93
C ARG A 122 20.05 5.10 -13.42
N ALA A 123 20.75 6.12 -12.92
CA ALA A 123 20.86 6.39 -11.48
C ALA A 123 19.48 6.63 -10.86
N ALA A 124 18.66 7.49 -11.48
CA ALA A 124 17.31 7.77 -11.00
C ALA A 124 16.38 6.54 -11.08
N LEU A 125 16.56 5.65 -12.06
CA LEU A 125 15.84 4.37 -12.11
C LEU A 125 16.24 3.45 -10.94
N LEU A 126 17.51 3.40 -10.55
CA LEU A 126 17.97 2.61 -9.40
C LEU A 126 17.34 3.11 -8.10
N SER A 127 17.38 4.42 -7.84
CA SER A 127 16.71 5.01 -6.67
C SER A 127 15.20 4.79 -6.68
N ALA A 128 14.58 4.79 -7.86
CA ALA A 128 13.17 4.43 -8.01
C ALA A 128 12.89 2.97 -7.66
N ILE A 129 13.79 2.04 -7.99
CA ILE A 129 13.66 0.61 -7.65
C ILE A 129 13.76 0.41 -6.15
N GLU A 130 14.68 1.11 -5.48
CA GLU A 130 14.81 1.09 -4.01
C GLU A 130 13.55 1.64 -3.33
N ALA A 131 13.05 2.80 -3.79
CA ALA A 131 11.80 3.37 -3.30
C ALA A 131 10.61 2.42 -3.53
N ALA A 132 10.56 1.80 -4.73
CA ALA A 132 9.55 0.81 -5.05
C ALA A 132 9.65 -0.41 -4.15
N ALA A 133 10.86 -0.91 -3.84
CA ALA A 133 11.02 -2.06 -2.95
C ALA A 133 10.34 -1.83 -1.59
N MET A 134 10.31 -0.60 -1.08
CA MET A 134 9.68 -0.26 0.19
C MET A 134 8.18 0.06 0.08
N SER A 135 7.72 0.61 -1.05
CA SER A 135 6.33 1.04 -1.23
C SER A 135 5.88 1.04 -2.69
N ASP A 136 4.62 0.72 -2.96
CA ASP A 136 4.03 0.86 -4.30
C ASP A 136 3.46 2.28 -4.58
N SER A 137 3.65 3.22 -3.64
CA SER A 137 3.24 4.61 -3.80
C SER A 137 3.92 5.27 -5.01
N GLY A 138 3.12 5.74 -5.97
CA GLY A 138 3.62 6.44 -7.14
C GLY A 138 4.35 7.74 -6.80
N ALA A 139 3.80 8.49 -5.86
CA ALA A 139 4.42 9.73 -5.38
C ALA A 139 5.80 9.46 -4.79
N SER A 140 5.95 8.45 -3.93
CA SER A 140 7.26 8.10 -3.33
C SER A 140 8.31 7.73 -4.39
N ILE A 141 7.92 6.89 -5.36
CA ILE A 141 8.82 6.45 -6.44
C ILE A 141 9.21 7.60 -7.35
N VAL A 142 8.26 8.45 -7.75
CA VAL A 142 8.55 9.61 -8.61
C VAL A 142 9.36 10.66 -7.87
N ASN A 143 9.09 10.90 -6.59
CA ASN A 143 9.89 11.81 -5.77
C ASN A 143 11.34 11.33 -5.68
N ALA A 144 11.59 10.03 -5.55
CA ALA A 144 12.95 9.49 -5.61
C ALA A 144 13.62 9.80 -6.95
N ILE A 145 12.92 9.60 -8.09
CA ILE A 145 13.45 9.93 -9.43
C ILE A 145 13.80 11.43 -9.52
N VAL A 146 12.88 12.29 -9.11
CA VAL A 146 13.04 13.76 -9.17
C VAL A 146 14.18 14.22 -8.28
N ALA A 147 14.27 13.69 -7.06
CA ALA A 147 15.36 13.99 -6.12
C ALA A 147 16.72 13.62 -6.72
N THR A 148 16.88 12.39 -7.22
CA THR A 148 18.14 11.93 -7.83
C THR A 148 18.53 12.75 -9.06
N LEU A 149 17.57 13.16 -9.89
CA LEU A 149 17.87 14.01 -11.05
C LEU A 149 18.32 15.42 -10.63
N ARG A 150 17.71 15.99 -9.58
CA ARG A 150 18.08 17.29 -9.02
C ARG A 150 19.46 17.26 -8.36
N GLU A 151 19.74 16.26 -7.54
CA GLU A 151 21.04 16.04 -6.91
C GLU A 151 22.18 15.93 -7.93
N ARG A 152 21.89 15.39 -9.11
CA ARG A 152 22.85 15.26 -10.22
C ARG A 152 22.97 16.49 -11.11
N GLY A 153 22.32 17.60 -10.74
CA GLY A 153 22.33 18.87 -11.47
C GLY A 153 21.66 18.78 -12.83
N THR A 154 20.62 17.96 -12.97
CA THR A 154 19.94 17.76 -14.25
C THR A 154 18.55 18.36 -14.29
N LEU A 155 18.17 18.93 -15.43
CA LEU A 155 16.79 19.28 -15.73
C LEU A 155 15.96 18.00 -15.84
N LEU A 156 14.76 18.07 -15.29
CA LEU A 156 13.78 17.00 -15.36
C LEU A 156 13.41 16.73 -16.83
N PRO A 157 13.46 15.48 -17.30
CA PRO A 157 12.90 15.12 -18.58
C PRO A 157 11.38 15.25 -18.54
N ALA A 158 10.73 15.10 -19.71
CA ALA A 158 9.27 15.13 -19.80
C ALA A 158 8.62 14.20 -18.74
N ALA A 159 7.51 14.64 -18.15
CA ALA A 159 6.82 13.92 -17.09
C ALA A 159 6.52 12.47 -17.50
N GLU A 160 6.19 12.22 -18.77
CA GLU A 160 5.92 10.89 -19.32
C GLU A 160 7.16 9.97 -19.31
N ILE A 161 8.37 10.52 -19.38
CA ILE A 161 9.61 9.75 -19.22
C ILE A 161 9.77 9.34 -17.75
N ILE A 162 9.55 10.28 -16.82
CA ILE A 162 9.64 10.03 -15.38
C ILE A 162 8.60 9.01 -14.94
N GLU A 163 7.35 9.15 -15.38
CA GLU A 163 6.28 8.19 -15.05
C GLU A 163 6.59 6.79 -15.61
N ARG A 164 7.12 6.68 -16.83
CA ARG A 164 7.55 5.41 -17.40
C ARG A 164 8.70 4.77 -16.60
N MET A 165 9.67 5.56 -16.15
CA MET A 165 10.74 5.08 -15.28
C MET A 165 10.18 4.55 -13.96
N GLY A 166 9.23 5.26 -13.35
CA GLY A 166 8.58 4.79 -12.13
C GLY A 166 7.81 3.48 -12.32
N LEU A 167 7.09 3.30 -13.45
CA LEU A 167 6.38 2.06 -13.75
C LEU A 167 7.35 0.90 -13.98
N ALA A 168 8.46 1.16 -14.68
CA ALA A 168 9.53 0.19 -14.86
C ALA A 168 10.15 -0.20 -13.52
N ALA A 169 10.43 0.78 -12.65
CA ALA A 169 10.96 0.54 -11.31
C ALA A 169 10.04 -0.35 -10.46
N ARG A 170 8.73 -0.07 -10.46
CA ARG A 170 7.74 -0.95 -9.79
C ARG A 170 7.77 -2.37 -10.34
N ALA A 171 7.79 -2.52 -11.66
CA ALA A 171 7.80 -3.84 -12.30
C ALA A 171 9.08 -4.62 -11.94
N ILE A 172 10.23 -3.94 -11.88
CA ILE A 172 11.51 -4.52 -11.48
C ILE A 172 11.48 -4.92 -9.99
N ALA A 173 11.09 -4.01 -9.11
CA ALA A 173 11.00 -4.28 -7.67
C ALA A 173 10.04 -5.44 -7.36
N ARG A 174 8.92 -5.53 -8.09
CA ARG A 174 8.00 -6.67 -8.02
C ARG A 174 8.70 -7.98 -8.39
N ARG A 175 9.39 -8.02 -9.53
CA ARG A 175 10.11 -9.23 -9.98
C ARG A 175 11.21 -9.64 -9.01
N HIS A 176 11.92 -8.68 -8.40
CA HIS A 176 12.92 -8.97 -7.37
C HIS A 176 12.27 -9.63 -6.14
N ALA A 177 11.14 -9.10 -5.67
CA ALA A 177 10.43 -9.70 -4.54
C ALA A 177 9.86 -11.10 -4.87
N GLU A 178 9.30 -11.26 -6.08
CA GLU A 178 8.82 -12.56 -6.57
C GLU A 178 9.96 -13.59 -6.63
N GLY A 179 11.10 -13.20 -7.21
CA GLY A 179 12.31 -14.02 -7.28
C GLY A 179 12.84 -14.40 -5.90
N ALA A 180 12.99 -13.44 -4.99
CA ALA A 180 13.53 -13.67 -3.65
C ALA A 180 12.71 -14.67 -2.82
N LEU A 181 11.38 -14.69 -3.00
CA LEU A 181 10.49 -15.64 -2.32
C LEU A 181 10.60 -17.07 -2.83
N ILE A 182 10.88 -17.24 -4.11
CA ILE A 182 10.94 -18.57 -4.74
C ILE A 182 12.38 -19.10 -4.87
N GLU A 183 13.37 -18.24 -4.63
CA GLU A 183 14.78 -18.59 -4.68
C GLU A 183 15.12 -19.72 -3.70
N GLY A 184 15.70 -20.80 -4.24
CA GLY A 184 16.07 -22.00 -3.48
C GLY A 184 14.94 -23.02 -3.30
N LEU A 185 13.74 -22.78 -3.84
CA LEU A 185 12.69 -23.81 -3.88
C LEU A 185 12.95 -24.81 -5.02
N ALA A 186 12.96 -26.10 -4.69
CA ALA A 186 13.14 -27.17 -5.67
C ALA A 186 12.01 -27.18 -6.73
N PRO A 187 12.28 -27.56 -7.99
CA PRO A 187 11.29 -27.60 -9.06
C PRO A 187 10.05 -28.44 -8.71
N GLU A 188 10.22 -29.56 -8.01
CA GLU A 188 9.13 -30.45 -7.58
C GLU A 188 8.20 -29.74 -6.60
N LYS A 189 8.77 -28.89 -5.74
CA LYS A 189 8.00 -28.08 -4.79
C LYS A 189 7.21 -27.01 -5.54
N LEU A 190 7.80 -26.34 -6.53
CA LEU A 190 7.10 -25.36 -7.36
C LEU A 190 5.92 -26.00 -8.13
N GLN A 191 6.10 -27.23 -8.65
CA GLN A 191 5.02 -27.99 -9.27
C GLN A 191 3.92 -28.37 -8.26
N ALA A 192 4.30 -28.73 -7.03
CA ALA A 192 3.32 -29.01 -5.97
C ALA A 192 2.49 -27.75 -5.62
N LEU A 193 3.08 -26.56 -5.71
CA LEU A 193 2.34 -25.30 -5.55
C LEU A 193 1.34 -25.08 -6.68
N ASP A 194 1.72 -25.37 -7.94
CA ASP A 194 0.80 -25.24 -9.09
C ASP A 194 -0.44 -26.12 -8.93
N LYS A 195 -0.29 -27.34 -8.42
CA LYS A 195 -1.41 -28.26 -8.12
C LYS A 195 -2.41 -27.71 -7.11
N LEU A 196 -2.05 -26.71 -6.30
CA LEU A 196 -3.01 -26.07 -5.39
C LEU A 196 -4.10 -25.29 -6.13
N LEU A 197 -3.84 -24.88 -7.37
CA LEU A 197 -4.78 -24.14 -8.21
C LEU A 197 -5.69 -25.05 -9.03
N GLU A 198 -5.40 -26.35 -9.09
CA GLU A 198 -6.22 -27.36 -9.76
C GLU A 198 -7.38 -27.80 -8.86
N VAL A 199 -8.48 -28.25 -9.47
CA VAL A 199 -9.62 -28.78 -8.72
C VAL A 199 -9.24 -30.13 -8.13
N ASP A 200 -9.28 -30.22 -6.80
CA ASP A 200 -9.05 -31.47 -6.08
C ASP A 200 -10.37 -32.26 -6.02
N ALA A 201 -10.38 -33.45 -6.61
CA ALA A 201 -11.56 -34.30 -6.71
C ALA A 201 -12.14 -34.72 -5.34
N ALA A 202 -11.31 -34.82 -4.31
CA ALA A 202 -11.75 -35.22 -2.97
C ALA A 202 -12.55 -34.12 -2.24
N ILE A 203 -12.28 -32.86 -2.56
CA ILE A 203 -12.93 -31.70 -1.91
C ILE A 203 -13.82 -30.88 -2.86
N GLY A 204 -13.87 -31.23 -4.15
CA GLY A 204 -14.70 -30.58 -5.16
C GLY A 204 -14.33 -29.12 -5.48
N GLN A 205 -13.16 -28.67 -5.03
CA GLN A 205 -12.67 -27.29 -5.18
C GLN A 205 -11.14 -27.26 -5.16
N THR A 206 -10.54 -26.11 -5.45
CA THR A 206 -9.07 -25.98 -5.41
C THR A 206 -8.56 -25.93 -3.97
N ARG A 207 -7.39 -26.52 -3.71
CA ARG A 207 -6.76 -26.45 -2.36
C ARG A 207 -6.41 -25.02 -1.99
N PHE A 208 -6.05 -24.19 -2.96
CA PHE A 208 -5.82 -22.76 -2.77
C PHE A 208 -7.06 -22.04 -2.25
N HIS A 209 -8.24 -22.29 -2.84
CA HIS A 209 -9.48 -21.71 -2.34
C HIS A 209 -9.88 -22.28 -0.97
N TRP A 210 -9.83 -23.60 -0.80
CA TRP A 210 -10.19 -24.28 0.45
C TRP A 210 -9.41 -23.78 1.68
N LEU A 211 -8.10 -23.53 1.52
CA LEU A 211 -7.25 -22.97 2.56
C LEU A 211 -7.68 -21.57 3.01
N ARG A 212 -8.24 -20.78 2.09
CA ARG A 212 -8.66 -19.39 2.32
C ARG A 212 -10.08 -19.27 2.85
N SER A 213 -10.93 -20.25 2.55
CA SER A 213 -12.33 -20.32 2.96
C SER A 213 -12.51 -21.01 4.32
N ALA A 214 -11.66 -20.68 5.30
CA ALA A 214 -11.76 -21.23 6.65
C ALA A 214 -12.98 -20.66 7.40
N PRO A 215 -13.72 -21.48 8.18
CA PRO A 215 -14.89 -20.99 8.92
C PRO A 215 -14.51 -19.97 10.00
N GLU A 216 -15.20 -18.82 10.01
CA GLU A 216 -14.93 -17.72 10.96
C GLU A 216 -15.70 -17.88 12.29
N ALA A 217 -16.77 -18.68 12.29
CA ALA A 217 -17.65 -18.85 13.45
C ALA A 217 -17.27 -20.07 14.30
N PRO A 218 -17.27 -19.95 15.64
CA PRO A 218 -17.16 -21.09 16.56
C PRO A 218 -18.47 -21.87 16.61
N ALA A 219 -18.82 -22.58 15.54
CA ALA A 219 -19.93 -23.52 15.50
C ALA A 219 -19.34 -24.95 15.61
N ALA A 220 -19.45 -25.55 16.80
CA ALA A 220 -19.01 -26.92 17.12
C ALA A 220 -17.48 -27.19 17.08
N SER A 221 -17.07 -28.24 17.79
CA SER A 221 -15.72 -28.83 17.77
C SER A 221 -15.25 -29.18 16.35
N LYS A 222 -16.18 -29.42 15.42
CA LYS A 222 -15.90 -29.68 13.99
C LYS A 222 -15.13 -28.55 13.30
N ASN A 223 -15.38 -27.29 13.66
CA ASN A 223 -14.68 -26.16 13.04
C ASN A 223 -13.21 -26.08 13.48
N LEU A 224 -12.90 -26.45 14.73
CA LEU A 224 -11.51 -26.54 15.19
C LEU A 224 -10.77 -27.69 14.50
N VAL A 225 -11.42 -28.84 14.32
CA VAL A 225 -10.86 -29.96 13.55
C VAL A 225 -10.55 -29.50 12.12
N GLY A 226 -11.48 -28.82 11.44
CA GLY A 226 -11.26 -28.28 10.11
C GLY A 226 -10.14 -27.24 10.01
N LEU A 227 -9.88 -26.46 11.07
CA LEU A 227 -8.70 -25.58 11.15
C LEU A 227 -7.42 -26.40 11.30
N THR A 228 -7.41 -27.41 12.17
CA THR A 228 -6.24 -28.29 12.36
C THR A 228 -5.89 -29.06 11.09
N GLU A 229 -6.88 -29.52 10.32
CA GLU A 229 -6.68 -30.16 9.01
C GLU A 229 -6.01 -29.22 8.00
N ARG A 230 -6.44 -27.94 7.96
CA ARG A 230 -5.81 -26.92 7.11
C ARG A 230 -4.39 -26.61 7.53
N ILE A 231 -4.14 -26.46 8.84
CA ILE A 231 -2.80 -26.25 9.38
C ILE A 231 -1.89 -27.44 9.07
N ALA A 232 -2.38 -28.66 9.26
CA ALA A 232 -1.65 -29.89 8.93
C ALA A 232 -1.30 -29.92 7.44
N PHE A 233 -2.28 -29.64 6.56
CA PHE A 233 -2.05 -29.54 5.12
C PHE A 233 -1.00 -28.48 4.77
N LEU A 234 -1.08 -27.27 5.32
CA LEU A 234 -0.08 -26.22 5.08
C LEU A 234 1.33 -26.67 5.47
N ARG A 235 1.48 -27.39 6.60
CA ARG A 235 2.78 -27.92 7.03
C ARG A 235 3.35 -28.95 6.06
N THR A 236 2.51 -29.76 5.40
CA THR A 236 2.97 -30.71 4.37
C THR A 236 3.59 -30.04 3.15
N LEU A 237 3.23 -28.77 2.87
CA LEU A 237 3.81 -28.01 1.76
C LEU A 237 5.28 -27.63 2.03
N GLY A 238 5.72 -27.66 3.29
CA GLY A 238 7.12 -27.44 3.66
C GLY A 238 7.66 -26.09 3.20
N ILE A 239 6.83 -25.04 3.29
CA ILE A 239 7.22 -23.66 3.01
C ILE A 239 7.70 -23.02 4.31
N ASP A 240 8.95 -22.58 4.33
CA ASP A 240 9.55 -21.89 5.47
C ASP A 240 8.95 -20.48 5.63
N PRO A 241 8.32 -20.14 6.77
CA PRO A 241 7.85 -18.78 7.06
C PRO A 241 8.98 -17.73 7.04
N GLY A 242 10.24 -18.13 7.27
CA GLY A 242 11.43 -17.27 7.21
C GLY A 242 11.65 -16.61 5.84
N LEU A 243 11.09 -17.15 4.76
CA LEU A 243 11.13 -16.55 3.42
C LEU A 243 10.52 -15.15 3.38
N ARG A 244 9.57 -14.83 4.28
CA ARG A 244 9.00 -13.48 4.44
C ARG A 244 10.06 -12.41 4.64
N ALA A 245 11.14 -12.71 5.38
CA ALA A 245 12.20 -11.77 5.69
C ALA A 245 13.03 -11.33 4.47
N ARG A 246 12.94 -12.07 3.35
CA ARG A 246 13.61 -11.74 2.08
C ARG A 246 12.92 -10.62 1.31
N VAL A 247 11.72 -10.21 1.72
CA VAL A 247 10.92 -9.17 1.06
C VAL A 247 10.67 -8.03 2.04
N ALA A 248 10.87 -6.80 1.58
CA ALA A 248 10.57 -5.60 2.37
C ALA A 248 9.09 -5.57 2.79
N SER A 249 8.82 -5.05 4.00
CA SER A 249 7.50 -5.10 4.64
C SER A 249 6.36 -4.51 3.79
N GLY A 250 6.54 -3.30 3.23
CA GLY A 250 5.50 -2.67 2.42
C GLY A 250 5.19 -3.45 1.13
N ARG A 251 6.19 -4.11 0.54
CA ARG A 251 6.04 -4.98 -0.62
C ARG A 251 5.35 -6.29 -0.25
N TRP A 252 5.72 -6.88 0.88
CA TRP A 252 5.05 -8.06 1.44
C TRP A 252 3.56 -7.81 1.64
N ASP A 253 3.20 -6.71 2.30
CA ASP A 253 1.80 -6.36 2.55
C ASP A 253 1.01 -6.18 1.25
N GLN A 254 1.65 -5.62 0.22
CA GLN A 254 1.05 -5.52 -1.11
C GLN A 254 0.85 -6.89 -1.76
N MET A 255 1.84 -7.77 -1.72
CA MET A 255 1.72 -9.13 -2.26
C MET A 255 0.61 -9.91 -1.56
N VAL A 256 0.48 -9.76 -0.25
CA VAL A 256 -0.62 -10.34 0.53
C VAL A 256 -1.97 -9.77 0.08
N ARG A 257 -2.10 -8.44 -0.07
CA ARG A 257 -3.33 -7.80 -0.56
C ARG A 257 -3.71 -8.28 -1.96
N GLU A 258 -2.76 -8.34 -2.88
CA GLU A 258 -2.98 -8.85 -4.23
C GLU A 258 -3.40 -10.32 -4.21
N GLY A 259 -2.71 -11.15 -3.43
CA GLY A 259 -3.08 -12.54 -3.24
C GLY A 259 -4.50 -12.67 -2.67
N ASN A 260 -4.89 -11.85 -1.69
CA ASN A 260 -6.24 -11.85 -1.12
C ASN A 260 -7.32 -11.52 -2.17
N ALA A 261 -7.02 -10.69 -3.16
CA ALA A 261 -7.95 -10.37 -4.24
C ALA A 261 -7.91 -11.36 -5.42
N THR A 262 -6.91 -12.26 -5.47
CA THR A 262 -6.67 -13.13 -6.63
C THR A 262 -7.33 -14.51 -6.42
N PRO A 263 -8.38 -14.87 -7.18
CA PRO A 263 -8.93 -16.23 -7.19
C PRO A 263 -7.98 -17.21 -7.90
N ALA A 264 -8.18 -18.52 -7.68
CA ALA A 264 -7.29 -19.57 -8.19
C ALA A 264 -7.10 -19.53 -9.72
N TRP A 265 -8.17 -19.30 -10.48
CA TRP A 265 -8.10 -19.22 -11.95
C TRP A 265 -7.22 -18.04 -12.41
N LEU A 266 -7.34 -16.87 -11.77
CA LEU A 266 -6.54 -15.69 -12.11
C LEU A 266 -5.07 -15.87 -11.71
N ALA A 267 -4.83 -16.56 -10.58
CA ALA A 267 -3.47 -16.93 -10.20
C ALA A 267 -2.85 -17.87 -11.24
N ASN A 268 -3.64 -18.77 -11.84
CA ASN A 268 -3.18 -19.71 -12.86
C ASN A 268 -2.71 -19.00 -14.15
N ASP A 269 -3.39 -17.91 -14.52
CA ASP A 269 -3.07 -17.07 -15.69
C ASP A 269 -1.78 -16.24 -15.52
N PHE A 270 -1.22 -16.15 -14.31
CA PHE A 270 0.04 -15.47 -14.09
C PHE A 270 1.22 -16.28 -14.64
N ASN A 271 2.30 -15.58 -15.01
CA ASN A 271 3.57 -16.26 -15.28
C ASN A 271 4.04 -17.04 -14.04
N ALA A 272 4.84 -18.09 -14.26
CA ALA A 272 5.25 -19.04 -13.21
C ALA A 272 5.85 -18.35 -11.98
N SER A 273 6.79 -17.42 -12.17
CA SER A 273 7.44 -16.71 -11.04
C SER A 273 6.44 -15.96 -10.18
N ARG A 274 5.57 -15.15 -10.80
CA ARG A 274 4.52 -14.40 -10.09
C ARG A 274 3.51 -15.33 -9.42
N ARG A 275 3.11 -16.39 -10.09
CA ARG A 275 2.17 -17.40 -9.57
C ARG A 275 2.72 -18.09 -8.33
N HIS A 276 3.93 -18.64 -8.41
CA HIS A 276 4.59 -19.30 -7.30
C HIS A 276 4.82 -18.36 -6.12
N ALA A 277 5.34 -17.15 -6.36
CA ALA A 277 5.56 -16.17 -5.30
C ALA A 277 4.26 -15.75 -4.61
N LEU A 278 3.17 -15.59 -5.36
CA LEU A 278 1.84 -15.31 -4.79
C LEU A 278 1.35 -16.47 -3.90
N ILE A 279 1.49 -17.70 -4.37
CA ILE A 279 1.09 -18.89 -3.61
C ILE A 279 1.94 -19.01 -2.33
N VAL A 280 3.26 -18.83 -2.41
CA VAL A 280 4.17 -18.84 -1.25
C VAL A 280 3.77 -17.77 -0.23
N ALA A 281 3.55 -16.53 -0.68
CA ALA A 281 3.12 -15.44 0.20
C ALA A 281 1.79 -15.75 0.89
N GLN A 282 0.84 -16.35 0.16
CA GLN A 282 -0.45 -16.76 0.69
C GLN A 282 -0.34 -17.92 1.69
N ILE A 283 0.48 -18.93 1.42
CA ILE A 283 0.72 -20.05 2.34
C ILE A 283 1.27 -19.55 3.67
N ILE A 284 2.30 -18.68 3.65
CA ILE A 284 2.89 -18.12 4.85
C ILE A 284 1.84 -17.31 5.62
N LYS A 285 1.10 -16.43 4.93
CA LYS A 285 0.08 -15.59 5.58
C LYS A 285 -1.08 -16.40 6.15
N LEU A 286 -1.52 -17.44 5.45
CA LEU A 286 -2.56 -18.35 5.93
C LEU A 286 -2.06 -19.21 7.09
N GLY A 287 -0.78 -19.58 7.11
CA GLY A 287 -0.16 -20.26 8.24
C GLY A 287 -0.26 -19.44 9.53
N GLU A 288 0.09 -18.15 9.47
CA GLU A 288 -0.10 -17.20 10.57
C GLU A 288 -1.58 -17.11 10.98
N LYS A 289 -2.46 -16.76 10.02
CA LYS A 289 -3.88 -16.53 10.27
C LYS A 289 -4.58 -17.76 10.87
N LEU A 290 -4.41 -18.93 10.27
CA LEU A 290 -5.10 -20.15 10.71
C LEU A 290 -4.62 -20.60 12.10
N THR A 291 -3.34 -20.36 12.42
CA THR A 291 -2.82 -20.65 13.76
C THR A 291 -3.47 -19.72 14.79
N ASP A 292 -3.54 -18.42 14.51
CA ASP A 292 -4.21 -17.44 15.38
C ASP A 292 -5.72 -17.74 15.54
N ASP A 293 -6.38 -18.09 14.44
CA ASP A 293 -7.80 -18.47 14.43
C ASP A 293 -8.03 -19.75 15.25
N ALA A 294 -7.15 -20.76 15.13
CA ALA A 294 -7.25 -22.00 15.89
C ALA A 294 -7.06 -21.77 17.39
N VAL A 295 -6.07 -20.97 17.79
CA VAL A 295 -5.85 -20.60 19.20
C VAL A 295 -7.06 -19.83 19.75
N THR A 296 -7.55 -18.84 19.00
CA THR A 296 -8.73 -18.05 19.38
C THR A 296 -9.97 -18.95 19.53
N MET A 297 -10.19 -19.87 18.60
CA MET A 297 -11.33 -20.79 18.64
C MET A 297 -11.22 -21.78 19.80
N PHE A 298 -10.02 -22.29 20.08
CA PHE A 298 -9.76 -23.15 21.23
C PHE A 298 -10.08 -22.44 22.55
N ILE A 299 -9.59 -21.21 22.75
CA ILE A 299 -9.88 -20.40 23.94
C ILE A 299 -11.40 -20.22 24.12
N LYS A 300 -12.12 -19.88 23.05
CA LYS A 300 -13.59 -19.72 23.07
C LYS A 300 -14.30 -21.03 23.43
N LEU A 301 -13.84 -22.17 22.90
CA LEU A 301 -14.43 -23.48 23.18
C LEU A 301 -14.25 -23.86 24.66
N ILE A 302 -13.04 -23.70 25.19
CA ILE A 302 -12.75 -23.94 26.61
C ILE A 302 -13.61 -23.03 27.50
N GLY A 303 -13.70 -21.73 27.20
CA GLY A 303 -14.54 -20.79 27.94
C GLY A 303 -16.02 -21.18 27.95
N ARG A 304 -16.56 -21.70 26.85
CA ARG A 304 -17.92 -22.23 26.79
C ARG A 304 -18.10 -23.49 27.63
N LEU A 305 -17.15 -24.43 27.58
CA LEU A 305 -17.21 -25.65 28.39
C LEU A 305 -17.22 -25.32 29.89
N PHE A 306 -16.35 -24.42 30.34
CA PHE A 306 -16.36 -23.93 31.72
C PHE A 306 -17.66 -23.22 32.08
N SER A 307 -18.16 -22.34 31.21
CA SER A 307 -19.44 -21.67 31.41
C SER A 307 -20.59 -22.68 31.56
N GLN A 308 -20.67 -23.68 30.67
CA GLN A 308 -21.68 -24.73 30.73
C GLN A 308 -21.56 -25.57 31.99
N ALA A 309 -20.35 -25.96 32.39
CA ALA A 309 -20.12 -26.69 33.62
C ALA A 309 -20.52 -25.88 34.86
N HIS A 310 -20.21 -24.59 34.90
CA HIS A 310 -20.59 -23.69 35.98
C HIS A 310 -22.12 -23.47 36.04
N SER A 311 -22.77 -23.26 34.90
CA SER A 311 -24.24 -23.19 34.81
C SER A 311 -24.90 -24.50 35.27
N ARG A 312 -24.36 -25.67 34.89
CA ARG A 312 -24.84 -26.98 35.37
C ARG A 312 -24.67 -27.13 36.89
N LYS A 313 -23.51 -26.72 37.44
CA LYS A 313 -23.25 -26.72 38.89
C LYS A 313 -24.20 -25.78 39.64
N LYS A 314 -24.41 -24.56 39.14
CA LYS A 314 -25.34 -23.58 39.71
C LYS A 314 -26.78 -24.11 39.70
N ARG A 315 -27.21 -24.71 38.60
CA ARG A 315 -28.53 -25.34 38.48
C ARG A 315 -28.71 -26.47 39.50
N ARG A 316 -27.75 -27.41 39.60
CA ARG A 316 -27.77 -28.47 40.61
C ARG A 316 -27.84 -27.92 42.05
N HIS A 317 -27.09 -26.87 42.35
CA HIS A 317 -27.12 -26.26 43.68
C HIS A 317 -28.47 -25.58 43.99
N MET A 318 -29.10 -24.94 43.00
CA MET A 318 -30.45 -24.40 43.14
C MET A 318 -31.50 -25.50 43.33
N ASP A 319 -31.41 -26.59 42.59
CA ASP A 319 -32.30 -27.74 42.72
C ASP A 319 -32.19 -28.36 44.14
N HIS A 320 -30.98 -28.62 44.62
CA HIS A 320 -30.75 -29.14 45.98
C HIS A 320 -31.23 -28.20 47.10
N ARG A 321 -31.09 -26.87 46.94
CA ARG A 321 -31.63 -25.88 47.89
C ARG A 321 -33.15 -25.92 47.94
N THR A 322 -33.79 -26.15 46.80
CA THR A 322 -35.25 -26.24 46.73
C THR A 322 -35.74 -27.50 47.44
N ASP A 323 -35.06 -28.63 47.26
CA ASP A 323 -35.42 -29.90 47.90
C ASP A 323 -35.15 -29.92 49.40
N THR A 324 -34.03 -29.34 49.86
CA THR A 324 -33.78 -29.14 51.30
C THR A 324 -34.80 -28.20 51.94
N SER A 325 -35.20 -27.13 51.25
CA SER A 325 -36.26 -26.24 51.74
C SER A 325 -37.61 -26.95 51.85
N LYS A 326 -37.93 -27.85 50.90
CA LYS A 326 -39.14 -28.70 50.98
C LYS A 326 -39.06 -29.68 52.16
N ALA A 327 -37.93 -30.34 52.36
CA ALA A 327 -37.73 -31.27 53.48
C ALA A 327 -37.81 -30.56 54.84
N LEU A 328 -37.20 -29.37 54.98
CA LEU A 328 -37.28 -28.57 56.19
C LEU A 328 -38.70 -28.08 56.48
N ARG A 329 -39.48 -27.69 55.45
CA ARG A 329 -40.91 -27.39 55.62
C ARG A 329 -41.69 -28.62 56.08
N LEU A 330 -41.44 -29.78 55.48
CA LEU A 330 -42.07 -31.02 55.89
C LEU A 330 -41.80 -31.30 57.37
N PHE A 331 -40.54 -31.22 57.82
CA PHE A 331 -40.18 -31.39 59.23
C PHE A 331 -40.84 -30.36 60.15
N LEU A 332 -40.90 -29.09 59.73
CA LEU A 332 -41.58 -28.03 60.49
C LEU A 332 -43.07 -28.37 60.64
N ASP A 333 -43.73 -28.76 59.57
CA ASP A 333 -45.15 -29.14 59.56
C ASP A 333 -45.39 -30.35 60.48
N THR A 334 -44.51 -31.36 60.46
CA THR A 334 -44.62 -32.51 61.37
C THR A 334 -44.42 -32.12 62.84
N ILE A 335 -43.44 -31.27 63.15
CA ILE A 335 -43.18 -30.80 64.51
C ILE A 335 -44.36 -29.96 65.01
N SER A 336 -44.90 -29.06 64.19
CA SER A 336 -46.08 -28.26 64.53
C SER A 336 -47.32 -29.13 64.75
N ALA A 337 -47.51 -30.18 63.95
CA ALA A 337 -48.60 -31.15 64.15
C ALA A 337 -48.44 -31.93 65.46
N LEU A 338 -47.22 -32.37 65.80
CA LEU A 338 -46.92 -33.06 67.05
C LEU A 338 -47.08 -32.16 68.29
N GLN A 339 -46.64 -30.89 68.22
CA GLN A 339 -46.88 -29.90 69.28
C GLN A 339 -48.37 -29.64 69.48
N SER A 340 -49.11 -29.46 68.39
CA SER A 340 -50.57 -29.27 68.45
C SER A 340 -51.29 -30.48 69.06
N ALA A 341 -50.78 -31.70 68.87
CA ALA A 341 -51.31 -32.91 69.48
C ALA A 341 -50.96 -32.98 70.99
N ASN A 342 -49.73 -32.61 71.36
CA ASN A 342 -49.29 -32.57 72.75
C ASN A 342 -50.03 -31.52 73.59
N ASP A 343 -50.28 -30.33 73.02
CA ASP A 343 -51.04 -29.26 73.68
C ASP A 343 -52.52 -29.63 73.88
N ARG A 344 -53.05 -30.56 73.07
CA ARG A 344 -54.40 -31.13 73.25
C ARG A 344 -54.43 -32.22 74.32
N SER A 345 -53.34 -32.98 74.49
CA SER A 345 -53.21 -34.00 75.53
C SER A 345 -52.86 -33.45 76.92
N GLY A 346 -52.37 -32.22 77.03
CA GLY A 346 -52.13 -31.53 78.31
C GLY A 346 -53.34 -30.78 78.89
N ARG A 347 -54.53 -30.91 78.29
CA ARG A 347 -55.80 -30.27 78.73
C ARG A 347 -56.82 -31.27 79.32
N THR A 348 -56.38 -32.46 79.68
CA THR A 348 -57.11 -33.45 80.48
C THR A 348 -56.36 -33.67 81.77
#